data_AF-A0A090Z3X8-F1
#
_entry.id   AF-A0A090Z3X8-F1
#
_cell.length_a   1.000
_cell.length_b   1.000
_cell.length_c   1.000
_cell.angle_alpha   90.00
_cell.angle_beta   90.00
_cell.angle_gamma   90.00
#
_symmetry.space_group_name_H-M   'P 1'
#
loop_
_entity.id
_entity.type
_entity.pdbx_description
1 polymer ?
#
loop_
_entity_poly.entity_id
_entity_poly.type
_entity_poly.pdbx_seq_one_letter_code
_entity_poly.pdbx_strand_id
1 'polypeptide(L)'
;MQLECMDNECRTVMFRHFLDGMSCVRCGGPATLKPYNPVKKQTDQSKNKGPKIQVNADTTEALERIKEVTEAANECVFALEKLEKVMDKFKGKSETLIQFDTVLDGRTIANQINKVTREEIRAKQF
;
A
#
# COMPACT_ATOMS: atom_id res chain seq x y z
N MET A 1 -14.61 26.68 -39.73
CA MET A 1 -15.05 26.12 -41.03
C MET A 1 -13.86 25.40 -41.65
N GLN A 2 -14.06 24.24 -42.29
CA GLN A 2 -12.96 23.44 -42.86
C GLN A 2 -12.78 23.77 -44.33
N LEU A 3 -11.55 24.03 -44.74
CA LEU A 3 -11.16 24.31 -46.12
C LEU A 3 -10.20 23.22 -46.58
N GLU A 4 -10.19 22.95 -47.88
CA GLU A 4 -9.30 21.98 -48.52
C GLU A 4 -8.65 22.62 -49.73
N CYS A 5 -7.34 22.42 -49.88
CA CYS A 5 -6.61 22.86 -51.06
C CYS A 5 -7.06 22.05 -52.29
N MET A 6 -7.32 22.73 -53.41
CA MET A 6 -7.73 22.08 -54.66
C MET A 6 -6.59 21.36 -55.39
N ASP A 7 -5.34 21.59 -54.97
CA ASP A 7 -4.19 20.90 -55.54
C ASP A 7 -4.15 19.43 -55.07
N ASN A 8 -4.27 18.52 -56.03
CA ASN A 8 -4.32 17.07 -55.82
C ASN A 8 -3.04 16.50 -55.18
N GLU A 9 -1.91 17.19 -55.30
CA GLU A 9 -0.64 16.82 -54.66
C GLU A 9 -0.55 17.39 -53.24
N CYS A 10 -1.14 18.55 -52.99
CA CYS A 10 -0.99 19.27 -51.72
C CYS A 10 -1.98 18.83 -50.63
N ARG A 11 -3.23 18.45 -50.99
CA ARG A 11 -4.34 17.91 -50.16
C ARG A 11 -4.43 18.45 -48.72
N THR A 12 -4.06 19.72 -48.52
CA THR A 12 -3.94 20.29 -47.18
C THR A 12 -5.31 20.75 -46.71
N VAL A 13 -5.65 20.36 -45.49
CA VAL A 13 -6.89 20.76 -44.80
C VAL A 13 -6.58 21.87 -43.81
N MET A 14 -7.37 22.94 -43.83
CA MET A 14 -7.19 24.11 -42.97
C MET A 14 -8.49 24.43 -42.21
N PHE A 15 -8.37 24.97 -41.01
CA PHE A 15 -9.51 25.46 -40.22
C PHE A 15 -9.39 26.98 -40.05
N ARG A 16 -10.30 27.74 -40.67
CA ARG A 16 -10.37 29.21 -40.51
C ARG A 16 -11.82 29.70 -40.43
N HIS A 17 -11.97 30.96 -40.04
CA HIS A 17 -13.25 31.62 -39.76
C HIS A 17 -13.74 32.58 -40.86
N PHE A 18 -12.89 32.99 -41.80
CA PHE A 18 -13.22 33.94 -42.88
C PHE A 18 -13.04 33.26 -44.22
N LEU A 19 -13.84 33.59 -45.25
CA LEU A 19 -13.92 32.86 -46.52
C LEU A 19 -13.10 33.47 -47.67
N ASP A 20 -12.90 34.77 -47.65
CA ASP A 20 -12.42 35.47 -48.84
C ASP A 20 -10.89 35.42 -48.95
N GLY A 21 -10.40 34.97 -50.12
CA GLY A 21 -9.00 35.12 -50.53
C GLY A 21 -7.98 34.16 -49.91
N MET A 22 -8.39 33.01 -49.37
CA MET A 22 -7.42 32.08 -48.75
C MET A 22 -6.66 31.23 -49.77
N SER A 23 -5.34 31.29 -49.68
CA SER A 23 -4.42 30.34 -50.30
C SER A 23 -4.07 29.21 -49.33
N CYS A 24 -3.78 28.03 -49.86
CA CYS A 24 -3.21 26.91 -49.13
C CYS A 24 -1.93 27.35 -48.42
N VAL A 25 -1.84 27.16 -47.10
CA VAL A 25 -0.64 27.50 -46.32
C VAL A 25 0.58 26.69 -46.78
N ARG A 26 0.36 25.52 -47.39
CA ARG A 26 1.44 24.61 -47.80
C ARG A 26 1.98 24.86 -49.21
N CYS A 27 1.14 25.16 -50.19
CA CYS A 27 1.58 25.38 -51.59
C CYS A 27 1.21 26.75 -52.18
N GLY A 28 0.48 27.60 -51.45
CA GLY A 28 -0.06 28.85 -51.99
C GLY A 28 -1.20 28.68 -52.99
N GLY A 29 -1.59 27.44 -53.33
CA GLY A 29 -2.66 27.14 -54.27
C GLY A 29 -4.06 27.52 -53.76
N PRO A 30 -5.08 27.55 -54.65
CA PRO A 30 -6.44 27.89 -54.27
C PRO A 30 -7.02 26.90 -53.25
N ALA A 31 -7.80 27.42 -52.30
CA ALA A 31 -8.52 26.62 -51.33
C ALA A 31 -10.04 26.78 -51.51
N THR A 32 -10.76 25.68 -51.33
CA THR A 32 -12.23 25.64 -51.38
C THR A 32 -12.81 25.20 -50.06
N LEU A 33 -14.05 25.56 -49.81
CA LEU A 33 -14.78 25.06 -48.66
C LEU A 33 -14.99 23.57 -48.77
N LYS A 34 -14.61 22.83 -47.73
CA LYS A 34 -14.99 21.43 -47.61
C LYS A 34 -16.45 21.38 -47.15
N PRO A 35 -17.39 20.86 -47.95
CA PRO A 35 -18.77 20.75 -47.52
C PRO A 35 -18.83 19.89 -46.26
N TYR A 36 -19.53 20.37 -45.24
CA TYR A 36 -19.74 19.60 -44.02
C TYR A 36 -20.63 18.41 -44.37
N ASN A 37 -20.03 17.23 -44.45
CA ASN A 37 -20.75 15.97 -44.38
C ASN A 37 -20.82 15.56 -42.90
N PRO A 38 -22.00 15.62 -42.27
CA PRO A 38 -22.14 15.16 -40.90
C PRO A 38 -21.71 13.70 -40.84
N VAL A 39 -20.72 13.38 -39.99
CA VAL A 39 -20.43 11.99 -39.66
C VAL A 39 -21.70 11.45 -39.02
N LYS A 40 -22.35 10.49 -39.70
CA LYS A 40 -23.48 9.78 -39.11
C LYS A 40 -22.96 9.15 -37.83
N LYS A 41 -23.43 9.62 -36.66
CA LYS A 41 -23.22 8.90 -35.41
C LYS A 41 -23.70 7.48 -35.67
N GLN A 42 -22.81 6.50 -35.56
CA GLN A 42 -23.25 5.13 -35.36
C GLN A 42 -23.97 5.17 -34.01
N THR A 43 -25.30 5.25 -34.03
CA THR A 43 -26.09 4.85 -32.87
C THR A 43 -25.67 3.44 -32.55
N ASP A 44 -25.11 3.23 -31.36
CA ASP A 44 -24.87 1.93 -30.75
C ASP A 44 -26.19 1.15 -30.65
N GLN A 45 -26.67 0.63 -31.77
CA GLN A 45 -27.37 -0.64 -31.75
C GLN A 45 -26.25 -1.68 -31.78
N SER A 46 -25.77 -2.07 -30.60
CA SER A 46 -24.78 -3.13 -30.46
C SER A 46 -25.39 -4.48 -30.88
N LYS A 47 -25.57 -4.68 -32.18
CA LYS A 47 -25.46 -6.01 -32.78
C LYS A 47 -24.00 -6.24 -33.09
N ASN A 48 -23.17 -6.27 -32.05
CA ASN A 48 -21.79 -6.73 -32.15
C ASN A 48 -21.85 -8.21 -32.55
N LYS A 49 -21.62 -8.50 -33.84
CA LYS A 49 -21.20 -9.83 -34.31
C LYS A 49 -19.71 -10.05 -33.98
N GLY A 50 -19.29 -9.69 -32.78
CA GLY A 50 -18.02 -10.10 -32.20
C GLY A 50 -18.29 -11.22 -31.19
N PRO A 51 -17.37 -12.18 -30.99
CA PRO A 51 -17.59 -13.23 -30.01
C PRO A 51 -17.78 -12.60 -28.62
N LYS A 52 -18.97 -12.79 -28.03
CA LYS A 52 -19.21 -12.48 -26.62
C LYS A 52 -18.40 -13.48 -25.80
N ILE A 53 -17.24 -13.06 -25.30
CA ILE A 53 -16.45 -13.87 -24.38
C ILE A 53 -17.13 -13.75 -23.01
N GLN A 54 -17.84 -14.81 -22.61
CA GLN A 54 -18.39 -14.94 -21.28
C GLN A 54 -17.30 -15.50 -20.38
N VAL A 55 -16.69 -14.66 -19.55
CA VAL A 55 -15.67 -15.09 -18.57
C VAL A 55 -16.38 -15.48 -17.29
N ASN A 56 -16.48 -16.77 -17.03
CA ASN A 56 -16.93 -17.30 -15.75
C ASN A 56 -15.70 -17.46 -14.85
N ALA A 57 -15.47 -16.51 -13.95
CA ALA A 57 -14.44 -16.65 -12.93
C ALA A 57 -15.01 -17.52 -11.80
N ASP A 58 -14.46 -18.71 -11.61
CA ASP A 58 -14.76 -19.50 -10.42
C ASP A 58 -14.10 -18.83 -9.21
N THR A 59 -14.93 -18.39 -8.27
CA THR A 59 -14.52 -17.67 -7.06
C THR A 59 -14.74 -18.51 -5.81
N THR A 60 -15.15 -19.78 -5.96
CA THR A 60 -15.51 -20.67 -4.85
C THR A 60 -14.32 -20.92 -3.92
N GLU A 61 -13.18 -21.31 -4.49
CA GLU A 61 -11.94 -21.55 -3.72
C GLU A 61 -11.44 -20.26 -3.05
N ALA A 62 -11.52 -19.12 -3.76
CA ALA A 62 -11.13 -17.82 -3.19
C ALA A 62 -12.02 -17.45 -2.00
N LEU A 63 -13.32 -17.71 -2.08
CA LEU A 63 -14.28 -17.47 -1.00
C LEU A 63 -14.01 -18.37 0.21
N GLU A 64 -13.69 -19.65 -0.01
CA GLU A 64 -13.33 -20.59 1.07
C GLU A 64 -12.06 -20.16 1.81
N ARG A 65 -11.00 -19.82 1.07
CA ARG A 65 -9.75 -19.33 1.67
C ARG A 65 -9.95 -18.02 2.44
N ILE A 66 -10.80 -17.12 1.95
CA ILE A 66 -11.13 -15.88 2.68
C ILE A 66 -11.82 -16.19 4.01
N LYS A 67 -12.69 -17.20 4.07
CA LYS A 67 -13.33 -17.62 5.33
C LYS A 67 -12.30 -18.17 6.31
N GLU A 68 -11.43 -19.06 5.87
CA GLU A 68 -10.36 -19.63 6.72
C GLU A 68 -9.44 -18.55 7.30
N VAL A 69 -8.99 -17.61 6.46
CA VAL A 69 -8.16 -16.48 6.91
C VAL A 69 -8.91 -15.60 7.91
N THR A 70 -10.22 -15.40 7.71
CA THR A 70 -11.05 -14.62 8.64
C THR A 70 -11.20 -15.32 9.99
N GLU A 71 -11.38 -16.64 10.00
CA GLU A 71 -11.47 -17.44 11.22
C GLU A 71 -10.16 -17.41 12.01
N ALA A 72 -9.03 -17.66 11.33
CA ALA A 72 -7.70 -17.55 11.93
C ALA A 72 -7.42 -16.15 12.50
N ALA A 73 -7.86 -15.09 11.80
CA ALA A 73 -7.73 -13.72 12.30
C ALA A 73 -8.55 -13.50 13.58
N ASN A 74 -9.76 -14.05 13.68
CA ASN A 74 -10.59 -13.96 14.89
C ASN A 74 -9.96 -14.70 16.08
N GLU A 75 -9.36 -15.88 15.85
CA GLU A 75 -8.62 -16.60 16.88
C GLU A 75 -7.41 -15.81 17.39
N CYS A 76 -6.68 -15.14 16.48
CA CYS A 76 -5.56 -14.28 16.84
C CYS A 76 -6.01 -13.10 17.71
N VAL A 77 -7.11 -12.43 17.36
CA VAL A 77 -7.67 -11.34 18.16
C VAL A 77 -7.99 -11.81 19.57
N PHE A 78 -8.66 -12.96 19.70
CA PHE A 78 -8.99 -13.54 21.00
C PHE A 78 -7.76 -13.91 21.84
N ALA A 79 -6.71 -14.45 21.19
CA ALA A 79 -5.45 -14.77 21.86
C ALA A 79 -4.74 -13.49 22.33
N LEU A 80 -4.74 -12.43 21.52
CA LEU A 80 -4.16 -11.13 21.87
C LEU A 80 -4.89 -10.48 23.04
N GLU A 81 -6.23 -10.52 23.10
CA GLU A 81 -7.00 -10.01 24.25
C GLU A 81 -6.64 -10.74 25.56
N LYS A 82 -6.41 -12.06 25.50
CA LYS A 82 -5.94 -12.82 26.67
C LYS A 82 -4.53 -12.41 27.08
N LEU A 83 -3.64 -12.23 26.11
CA LEU A 83 -2.27 -11.81 26.35
C LEU A 83 -2.22 -10.42 26.98
N GLU A 84 -3.02 -9.48 26.49
CA GLU A 84 -3.14 -8.13 27.05
C GLU A 84 -3.57 -8.16 28.52
N LYS A 85 -4.60 -8.95 28.86
CA LYS A 85 -5.03 -9.16 30.26
C LYS A 85 -3.93 -9.75 31.15
N VAL A 86 -3.06 -10.59 30.60
CA VAL A 86 -1.90 -11.10 31.33
C VAL A 86 -0.86 -10.00 31.50
N MET A 87 -0.55 -9.25 30.45
CA MET A 87 0.42 -8.15 30.48
C MET A 87 0.02 -7.01 31.43
N ASP A 88 -1.27 -6.70 31.52
CA ASP A 88 -1.80 -5.72 32.48
C ASP A 88 -1.49 -6.11 33.93
N LYS A 89 -1.37 -7.41 34.25
CA LYS A 89 -0.96 -7.86 35.60
C LYS A 89 0.50 -7.54 35.90
N PHE A 90 1.33 -7.26 34.90
CA PHE A 90 2.74 -6.93 35.04
C PHE A 90 3.02 -5.43 34.83
N LYS A 91 2.05 -4.68 34.30
CA LYS A 91 2.13 -3.24 34.13
C LYS A 91 2.31 -2.55 35.48
N GLY A 92 3.40 -1.79 35.63
CA GLY A 92 3.73 -1.09 36.88
C GLY A 92 4.37 -1.94 37.98
N LYS A 93 4.74 -3.20 37.72
CA LYS A 93 5.42 -4.09 38.69
C LYS A 93 6.93 -4.24 38.46
N SER A 94 7.53 -3.36 37.64
CA SER A 94 8.97 -3.34 37.36
C SER A 94 9.85 -3.11 38.59
N GLU A 95 9.25 -2.70 39.71
CA GLU A 95 9.94 -2.49 40.98
C GLU A 95 9.39 -3.40 42.08
N THR A 96 9.31 -4.70 41.81
CA THR A 96 9.36 -5.65 42.93
C THR A 96 10.83 -5.81 43.30
N LEU A 97 11.42 -4.80 43.93
CA LEU A 97 12.54 -5.06 44.82
C LEU A 97 11.98 -6.08 45.82
N ILE A 98 12.45 -7.32 45.73
CA ILE A 98 12.14 -8.33 46.73
C ILE A 98 12.75 -7.79 48.02
N GLN A 99 11.95 -7.07 48.81
CA GLN A 99 12.32 -6.65 50.14
C GLN A 99 12.29 -7.91 50.99
N PHE A 100 13.42 -8.59 51.03
CA PHE A 100 13.66 -9.63 52.02
C PHE A 100 13.75 -8.94 53.37
N ASP A 101 12.73 -9.11 54.21
CA ASP A 101 12.85 -8.91 55.65
C ASP A 101 13.70 -10.07 56.24
N THR A 102 14.91 -10.25 55.73
CA THR A 102 15.87 -11.13 56.39
C THR A 102 16.43 -10.37 57.57
N VAL A 103 16.16 -10.87 58.78
CA VAL A 103 16.93 -10.52 59.96
C VAL A 103 18.36 -11.00 59.70
N LEU A 104 19.20 -10.08 59.27
CA LEU A 104 20.62 -10.31 59.11
C LEU A 104 21.23 -10.50 60.51
N ASP A 105 21.65 -11.73 60.83
CA ASP A 105 22.41 -11.96 62.05
C ASP A 105 23.79 -11.29 61.92
N GLY A 106 23.90 -10.11 62.52
CA GLY A 106 25.14 -9.31 62.51
C GLY A 106 26.33 -10.09 63.05
N ARG A 107 26.12 -11.08 63.94
CA ARG A 107 27.19 -11.95 64.45
C ARG A 107 27.72 -12.88 63.37
N THR A 108 26.84 -13.55 62.64
CA THR A 108 27.22 -14.42 61.52
C THR A 108 27.95 -13.63 60.43
N ILE A 109 27.46 -12.44 60.08
CA ILE A 109 28.10 -11.58 59.08
C ILE A 109 29.49 -11.13 59.55
N ALA A 110 29.62 -10.62 60.77
CA ALA A 110 30.91 -10.19 61.32
C ALA A 110 31.92 -11.35 61.37
N ASN A 111 31.47 -12.55 61.71
CA ASN A 111 32.33 -13.74 61.73
C ASN A 111 32.81 -14.13 60.32
N GLN A 112 31.94 -14.07 59.31
CA GLN A 112 32.32 -14.35 57.93
C GLN A 112 33.29 -13.30 57.38
N ILE A 113 33.05 -12.01 57.63
CA ILE A 113 33.97 -10.93 57.25
C ILE A 113 35.34 -11.16 57.87
N ASN A 114 35.41 -11.42 59.19
CA ASN A 114 36.67 -11.68 59.88
C ASN A 114 37.40 -12.92 59.37
N LYS A 115 36.68 -13.93 58.86
CA LYS A 115 37.29 -15.11 58.26
C LYS A 115 37.95 -14.76 56.93
N VAL A 116 37.20 -14.10 56.03
CA VAL A 116 37.69 -13.68 54.71
C VAL A 116 38.89 -12.73 54.87
N THR A 117 38.78 -11.70 55.71
CA THR A 117 39.88 -10.76 55.94
C THR A 117 41.15 -11.44 56.45
N ARG A 118 41.02 -12.45 57.33
CA ARG A 118 42.18 -13.22 57.80
C ARG A 118 42.79 -14.08 56.70
N GLU A 119 41.98 -14.68 55.84
CA GLU A 119 42.44 -15.46 54.70
C GLU A 119 43.16 -14.56 53.67
N GLU A 120 42.62 -13.37 53.39
CA GLU A 120 43.25 -12.37 52.53
C GLU A 120 44.58 -11.85 53.09
N ILE A 121 44.65 -11.57 54.39
CA ILE A 121 45.89 -11.12 55.04
C ILE A 121 46.96 -12.22 54.93
N ARG A 122 46.59 -13.48 55.15
CA ARG A 122 47.53 -14.62 55.03
C ARG A 122 47.98 -14.85 53.59
N ALA A 123 47.10 -14.66 52.62
CA ALA A 123 47.42 -14.80 51.20
C ALA A 123 48.38 -13.70 50.70
N LYS A 124 48.39 -12.52 51.34
CA LYS A 124 49.28 -11.38 51.02
C LYS A 124 50.64 -11.42 51.74
N GLN A 125 50.86 -12.39 52.63
CA GLN A 125 52.11 -12.54 53.39
C GLN A 125 53.14 -13.48 52.71
N PHE A 126 52.81 -13.96 51.50
CA PHE A 126 53.71 -14.67 50.58
C PHE A 126 53.82 -13.87 49.28
#